data_AF-Q18IK1-F1
#
_entry.id   AF-Q18IK1-F1
#
_cell.length_a   1.000
_cell.length_b   1.000
_cell.length_c   1.000
_cell.angle_alpha   90.00
_cell.angle_beta   90.00
_cell.angle_gamma   90.00
#
_symmetry.space_group_name_H-M   'P 1'
#
loop_
_entity.id
_entity.type
_entity.pdbx_description
1 polymer ?
#
loop_
_entity_poly.entity_id
_entity_poly.type
_entity_poly.pdbx_seq_one_letter_code
_entity_poly.pdbx_strand_id
1 'polypeptide(L)'
;MSKSDSKTALCLDVDGTLYRGGSVFIESLSYLPFVQSGHWSPTDRHVLRQAIGLVGRYYGNAWTEKRWQITLRIVDLLQRIGTDEIALSLLDTLREFQTQLNSVIDPEYTFNSPSASDYDEMRISLLTTYAKAITTHHQSELRTAINDIISRCTLIDKTTATALEDISTSSSSLDIILITDMPTTIAETFASEAIEAPIQTTVATRFETDQTERFTGEFHSINKSEMLTTLDEQHDWDRIVAAGDTIRDLRMRSIADRFIAVSGQGQINEYLQKPYVTATGSNPEIINNSRDVYVPSEVPLGVVLRALLLK
;
A
#
# COMPACT_ATOMS: atom_id res chain seq x y z
N MET A 1 42.64 -5.74 -4.93
CA MET A 1 41.53 -5.84 -3.97
C MET A 1 40.28 -5.46 -4.75
N SER A 2 39.40 -6.41 -5.07
CA SER A 2 38.08 -6.06 -5.61
C SER A 2 37.37 -5.26 -4.52
N LYS A 3 36.82 -4.09 -4.86
CA LYS A 3 35.83 -3.45 -3.98
C LYS A 3 34.74 -4.51 -3.72
N SER A 4 34.44 -4.80 -2.46
CA SER A 4 33.19 -5.49 -2.17
C SER A 4 32.07 -4.62 -2.72
N ASP A 5 31.11 -5.23 -3.42
CA ASP A 5 29.95 -4.50 -3.89
C ASP A 5 29.21 -3.96 -2.67
N SER A 6 28.95 -2.65 -2.68
CA SER A 6 28.28 -1.96 -1.58
C SER A 6 26.88 -2.56 -1.40
N LYS A 7 26.57 -2.99 -0.17
CA LYS A 7 25.29 -3.60 0.16
C LYS A 7 24.24 -2.52 0.34
N THR A 8 23.23 -2.52 -0.52
CA THR A 8 22.17 -1.50 -0.51
C THR A 8 20.85 -2.13 -0.08
N ALA A 9 20.07 -1.42 0.73
CA ALA A 9 18.66 -1.73 0.98
C ALA A 9 17.75 -0.77 0.21
N LEU A 10 16.75 -1.32 -0.47
CA LEU A 10 15.64 -0.58 -1.04
C LEU A 10 14.37 -0.86 -0.23
N CYS A 11 14.00 0.09 0.63
CA CYS A 11 12.85 0.01 1.52
C CYS A 11 11.67 0.76 0.91
N LEU A 12 10.59 0.07 0.57
CA LEU A 12 9.46 0.64 -0.16
C LEU A 12 8.19 0.50 0.66
N ASP A 13 7.44 1.60 0.80
CA ASP A 13 6.01 1.46 1.06
C ASP A 13 5.29 0.88 -0.16
N VAL A 14 4.14 0.25 0.09
CA VAL A 14 3.30 -0.33 -0.93
C VAL A 14 2.20 0.66 -1.34
N ASP A 15 1.31 1.00 -0.42
CA ASP A 15 0.15 1.85 -0.69
C ASP A 15 0.62 3.25 -1.12
N GLY A 16 0.03 3.78 -2.19
CA GLY A 16 0.38 5.10 -2.77
C GLY A 16 1.80 5.25 -3.33
N THR A 17 2.70 4.30 -3.06
CA THR A 17 4.11 4.32 -3.45
C THR A 17 4.39 3.37 -4.60
N LEU A 18 4.28 2.05 -4.37
CA LEU A 18 4.30 1.04 -5.42
C LEU A 18 2.91 0.97 -6.10
N TYR A 19 1.86 0.89 -5.31
CA TYR A 19 0.46 0.94 -5.74
C TYR A 19 -0.03 2.39 -5.79
N ARG A 20 0.39 3.17 -6.80
CA ARG A 20 0.10 4.62 -6.88
C ARG A 20 -1.39 4.97 -7.00
N GLY A 21 -2.22 4.00 -7.39
CA GLY A 21 -3.67 4.19 -7.58
C GLY A 21 -4.47 4.35 -6.29
N GLY A 22 -3.91 4.00 -5.13
CA GLY A 22 -4.63 4.06 -3.86
C GLY A 22 -4.01 3.18 -2.78
N SER A 23 -4.84 2.36 -2.15
CA SER A 23 -4.41 1.41 -1.13
C SER A 23 -4.92 0.01 -1.46
N VAL A 24 -3.98 -0.92 -1.59
CA VAL A 24 -4.23 -2.35 -1.79
C VAL A 24 -5.07 -2.89 -0.64
N PHE A 25 -4.85 -2.40 0.59
CA PHE A 25 -5.64 -2.79 1.73
C PHE A 25 -7.11 -2.37 1.58
N ILE A 26 -7.38 -1.10 1.21
CA ILE A 26 -8.74 -0.61 1.04
C ILE A 26 -9.47 -1.32 -0.11
N GLU A 27 -8.77 -1.57 -1.21
CA GLU A 27 -9.34 -2.36 -2.31
C GLU A 27 -9.63 -3.78 -1.84
N SER A 28 -8.70 -4.42 -1.17
CA SER A 28 -8.89 -5.77 -0.63
C SER A 28 -10.14 -5.86 0.23
N LEU A 29 -10.33 -4.92 1.16
CA LEU A 29 -11.52 -4.83 2.01
C LEU A 29 -12.82 -4.64 1.22
N SER A 30 -12.76 -3.97 0.07
CA SER A 30 -13.91 -3.72 -0.78
C SER A 30 -14.34 -4.98 -1.55
N TYR A 31 -13.42 -5.87 -1.89
CA TYR A 31 -13.73 -7.13 -2.59
C TYR A 31 -13.96 -8.31 -1.65
N LEU A 32 -13.39 -8.28 -0.45
CA LEU A 32 -13.40 -9.40 0.51
C LEU A 32 -14.80 -9.95 0.83
N PRO A 33 -15.86 -9.13 1.02
CA PRO A 33 -17.23 -9.64 1.23
C PRO A 33 -17.78 -10.50 0.08
N PHE A 34 -17.20 -10.36 -1.11
CA PHE A 34 -17.77 -10.82 -2.37
C PHE A 34 -16.96 -11.95 -3.00
N VAL A 35 -15.65 -11.96 -2.77
CA VAL A 35 -14.79 -13.09 -3.09
C VAL A 35 -15.11 -14.20 -2.07
N GLN A 36 -15.52 -15.36 -2.58
CA GLN A 36 -15.92 -16.50 -1.75
C GLN A 36 -17.09 -16.19 -0.81
N SER A 37 -18.16 -15.56 -1.33
CA SER A 37 -19.31 -15.06 -0.57
C SER A 37 -20.07 -16.06 0.32
N GLY A 38 -19.81 -17.36 0.15
CA GLY A 38 -20.28 -18.41 1.06
C GLY A 38 -19.56 -18.45 2.42
N HIS A 39 -18.34 -17.90 2.50
CA HIS A 39 -17.50 -17.96 3.69
C HIS A 39 -17.70 -16.79 4.66
N TRP A 40 -18.16 -15.63 4.17
CA TRP A 40 -18.37 -14.44 4.99
C TRP A 40 -19.79 -14.38 5.55
N SER A 41 -19.95 -14.25 6.88
CA SER A 41 -21.29 -14.10 7.46
C SER A 41 -21.91 -12.73 7.09
N PRO A 42 -23.24 -12.57 7.15
CA PRO A 42 -23.87 -11.26 6.98
C PRO A 42 -23.33 -10.19 7.94
N THR A 43 -22.91 -10.61 9.15
CA THR A 43 -22.29 -9.74 10.16
C THR A 43 -20.91 -9.28 9.69
N ASP A 44 -20.05 -10.20 9.23
CA ASP A 44 -18.69 -9.87 8.81
C ASP A 44 -18.72 -8.94 7.59
N ARG A 45 -19.60 -9.21 6.63
CA ARG A 45 -19.85 -8.31 5.49
C ARG A 45 -20.31 -6.92 5.93
N HIS A 46 -21.11 -6.82 6.98
CA HIS A 46 -21.52 -5.53 7.53
C HIS A 46 -20.34 -4.79 8.15
N VAL A 47 -19.50 -5.48 8.92
CA VAL A 47 -18.29 -4.90 9.54
C VAL A 47 -17.29 -4.43 8.47
N LEU A 48 -17.06 -5.22 7.41
CA LEU A 48 -16.19 -4.81 6.29
C LEU A 48 -16.71 -3.57 5.55
N ARG A 49 -18.03 -3.45 5.37
CA ARG A 49 -18.62 -2.22 4.80
C ARG A 49 -18.46 -1.01 5.72
N GLN A 50 -18.53 -1.19 7.04
CA GLN A 50 -18.25 -0.12 7.98
C GLN A 50 -16.78 0.31 7.88
N ALA A 51 -15.85 -0.62 7.73
CA ALA A 51 -14.43 -0.33 7.50
C ALA A 51 -14.23 0.57 6.27
N ILE A 52 -14.83 0.24 5.12
CA ILE A 52 -14.78 1.12 3.94
C ILE A 52 -15.45 2.47 4.19
N GLY A 53 -16.54 2.48 4.96
CA GLY A 53 -17.21 3.72 5.38
C GLY A 53 -16.30 4.68 6.15
N LEU A 54 -15.41 4.17 7.02
CA LEU A 54 -14.44 4.98 7.75
C LEU A 54 -13.50 5.73 6.80
N VAL A 55 -13.03 5.05 5.75
CA VAL A 55 -12.18 5.64 4.71
C VAL A 55 -12.95 6.72 3.94
N GLY A 56 -14.19 6.42 3.56
CA GLY A 56 -15.06 7.39 2.87
C GLY A 56 -15.38 8.63 3.72
N ARG A 57 -15.49 8.48 5.04
CA ARG A 57 -15.64 9.61 5.96
C ARG A 57 -14.38 10.46 6.02
N TYR A 58 -13.22 9.82 6.13
CA TYR A 58 -11.93 10.49 6.27
C TYR A 58 -11.53 11.31 5.03
N TYR A 59 -11.58 10.71 3.84
CA TYR A 59 -11.26 11.40 2.58
C TYR A 59 -12.39 12.31 2.08
N GLY A 60 -13.48 12.45 2.83
CA GLY A 60 -14.63 13.22 2.41
C GLY A 60 -15.47 13.69 3.58
N ASN A 61 -16.66 13.14 3.70
CA ASN A 61 -17.61 13.52 4.74
C ASN A 61 -18.61 12.39 5.01
N ALA A 62 -19.56 12.62 5.92
CA ALA A 62 -20.59 11.65 6.29
C ALA A 62 -21.46 11.21 5.09
N TRP A 63 -21.62 12.05 4.06
CA TRP A 63 -22.33 11.69 2.84
C TRP A 63 -21.51 10.73 1.98
N THR A 64 -20.20 10.95 1.84
CA THR A 64 -19.28 10.04 1.13
C THR A 64 -19.26 8.66 1.78
N GLU A 65 -19.16 8.59 3.11
CA GLU A 65 -19.31 7.34 3.87
C GLU A 65 -20.63 6.63 3.55
N LYS A 66 -21.76 7.35 3.65
CA LYS A 66 -23.08 6.77 3.42
C LYS A 66 -23.22 6.27 1.98
N ARG A 67 -22.68 7.00 1.01
CA ARG A 67 -22.67 6.59 -0.41
C ARG A 67 -21.94 5.27 -0.58
N TRP A 68 -20.70 5.16 -0.06
CA TRP A 68 -19.92 3.92 -0.12
C TRP A 68 -20.63 2.74 0.53
N GLN A 69 -21.22 2.94 1.72
CA GLN A 69 -21.97 1.89 2.40
C GLN A 69 -23.21 1.45 1.60
N ILE A 70 -23.93 2.37 0.95
CA ILE A 70 -25.08 2.03 0.10
C ILE A 70 -24.63 1.24 -1.12
N THR A 71 -23.58 1.69 -1.81
CA THR A 71 -23.03 1.02 -2.99
C THR A 71 -22.67 -0.44 -2.65
N LEU A 72 -21.91 -0.67 -1.59
CA LEU A 72 -21.52 -2.03 -1.19
C LEU A 72 -22.70 -2.89 -0.70
N ARG A 73 -23.78 -2.28 -0.19
CA ARG A 73 -25.03 -3.02 0.10
C ARG A 73 -25.75 -3.45 -1.17
N ILE A 74 -25.73 -2.63 -2.21
CA ILE A 74 -26.31 -2.98 -3.51
C ILE A 74 -25.53 -4.15 -4.12
N VAL A 75 -24.19 -4.11 -4.06
CA VAL A 75 -23.33 -5.22 -4.51
C VAL A 75 -23.65 -6.51 -3.75
N ASP A 76 -23.81 -6.46 -2.41
CA ASP A 76 -24.20 -7.62 -1.59
C ASP A 76 -25.58 -8.18 -1.99
N LEU A 77 -26.55 -7.30 -2.29
CA LEU A 77 -27.86 -7.72 -2.76
C LEU A 77 -27.79 -8.42 -4.12
N LEU A 78 -27.05 -7.85 -5.07
CA LEU A 78 -26.82 -8.46 -6.40
C LEU A 78 -26.19 -9.84 -6.26
N GLN A 79 -25.24 -9.99 -5.34
CA GLN A 79 -24.62 -11.28 -5.11
C GLN A 79 -25.61 -12.33 -4.59
N ARG A 80 -26.46 -11.95 -3.62
CA ARG A 80 -27.45 -12.88 -3.02
C ARG A 80 -28.51 -13.36 -4.01
N ILE A 81 -28.77 -12.61 -5.08
CA ILE A 81 -29.72 -13.02 -6.13
C ILE A 81 -29.04 -13.86 -7.23
N GLY A 82 -27.78 -14.25 -7.05
CA GLY A 82 -27.04 -15.13 -7.96
C GLY A 82 -26.41 -14.41 -9.15
N THR A 83 -26.20 -13.09 -9.06
CA THR A 83 -25.52 -12.31 -10.12
C THR A 83 -24.09 -11.95 -9.72
N ASP A 84 -23.29 -12.96 -9.36
CA ASP A 84 -21.90 -12.83 -8.92
C ASP A 84 -21.03 -12.06 -9.94
N GLU A 85 -21.15 -12.38 -11.23
CA GLU A 85 -20.39 -11.70 -12.29
C GLU A 85 -20.74 -10.21 -12.40
N ILE A 86 -22.01 -9.86 -12.21
CA ILE A 86 -22.48 -8.47 -12.26
C ILE A 86 -22.00 -7.71 -11.02
N ALA A 87 -21.99 -8.37 -9.85
CA ALA A 87 -21.49 -7.78 -8.61
C ALA A 87 -19.99 -7.46 -8.72
N LEU A 88 -19.19 -8.40 -9.25
CA LEU A 88 -17.76 -8.19 -9.48
C LEU A 88 -17.50 -7.15 -10.57
N SER A 89 -18.23 -7.19 -11.68
CA SER A 89 -18.12 -6.18 -12.74
C SER A 89 -18.46 -4.76 -12.25
N LEU A 90 -19.45 -4.64 -11.35
CA LEU A 90 -19.78 -3.37 -10.72
C LEU A 90 -18.64 -2.87 -9.80
N LEU A 91 -18.00 -3.77 -9.04
CA LEU A 91 -16.82 -3.42 -8.24
C LEU A 91 -15.64 -2.98 -9.13
N ASP A 92 -15.39 -3.69 -10.24
CA ASP A 92 -14.34 -3.32 -11.20
C ASP A 92 -14.63 -1.96 -11.85
N THR A 93 -15.88 -1.71 -12.21
CA THR A 93 -16.33 -0.40 -12.71
C THR A 93 -16.17 0.69 -11.66
N LEU A 94 -16.49 0.40 -10.39
CA LEU A 94 -16.32 1.35 -9.30
C LEU A 94 -14.84 1.64 -9.01
N ARG A 95 -13.97 0.64 -9.14
CA ARG A 95 -12.52 0.80 -9.05
C ARG A 95 -12.02 1.70 -10.17
N GLU A 96 -12.36 1.41 -11.42
CA GLU A 96 -11.98 2.24 -12.58
C GLU A 96 -12.53 3.67 -12.46
N PHE A 97 -13.77 3.81 -12.00
CA PHE A 97 -14.40 5.10 -11.77
C PHE A 97 -13.82 5.84 -10.57
N GLN A 98 -13.32 5.16 -9.53
CA GLN A 98 -12.61 5.78 -8.41
C GLN A 98 -11.24 6.28 -8.84
N THR A 99 -10.51 5.50 -9.65
CA THR A 99 -9.23 5.93 -10.24
C THR A 99 -9.42 7.13 -11.18
N GLN A 100 -10.53 7.18 -11.93
CA GLN A 100 -10.90 8.32 -12.79
C GLN A 100 -11.49 9.51 -12.02
N LEU A 101 -12.30 9.28 -10.98
CA LEU A 101 -12.83 10.38 -10.17
C LEU A 101 -11.70 11.02 -9.36
N ASN A 102 -10.75 10.27 -8.83
CA ASN A 102 -9.63 10.82 -8.08
C ASN A 102 -8.67 11.65 -8.96
N SER A 103 -8.70 11.49 -10.28
CA SER A 103 -8.01 12.39 -11.22
C SER A 103 -8.84 13.62 -11.62
N VAL A 104 -10.15 13.61 -11.32
CA VAL A 104 -11.14 14.66 -11.65
C VAL A 104 -11.65 15.41 -10.40
N ILE A 105 -11.38 14.92 -9.19
CA ILE A 105 -11.62 15.67 -7.96
C ILE A 105 -10.66 16.87 -7.98
N ASP A 106 -11.27 17.98 -8.39
CA ASP A 106 -10.72 19.33 -8.42
C ASP A 106 -10.02 19.63 -7.08
N PRO A 107 -8.80 20.21 -7.06
CA PRO A 107 -8.18 20.73 -5.85
C PRO A 107 -9.08 21.73 -5.07
N GLU A 108 -10.06 22.32 -5.75
CA GLU A 108 -11.08 23.20 -5.15
C GLU A 108 -12.13 22.48 -4.28
N TYR A 109 -12.26 21.16 -4.35
CA TYR A 109 -13.06 20.36 -3.41
C TYR A 109 -12.16 19.69 -2.36
N THR A 110 -11.26 20.46 -1.76
CA THR A 110 -10.54 20.07 -0.54
C THR A 110 -11.52 20.04 0.64
N PHE A 111 -12.27 18.94 0.75
CA PHE A 111 -12.90 18.57 2.01
C PHE A 111 -11.78 18.27 3.01
N ASN A 112 -11.56 19.18 3.96
CA ASN A 112 -10.60 19.12 5.08
C ASN A 112 -9.36 18.27 4.79
N SER A 113 -8.22 18.86 4.40
CA SER A 113 -6.93 18.13 4.44
C SER A 113 -6.75 17.58 5.87
N PRO A 114 -6.96 16.27 6.11
CA PRO A 114 -7.02 15.79 7.47
C PRO A 114 -5.62 15.82 8.04
N SER A 115 -5.50 16.16 9.32
CA SER A 115 -4.20 16.19 9.97
C SER A 115 -3.58 14.79 10.07
N ALA A 116 -2.27 14.71 10.27
CA ALA A 116 -1.59 13.43 10.51
C ALA A 116 -2.21 12.64 11.70
N SER A 117 -2.73 13.34 12.71
CA SER A 117 -3.46 12.72 13.82
C SER A 117 -4.79 12.11 13.38
N ASP A 118 -5.54 12.79 12.51
CA ASP A 118 -6.82 12.27 12.00
C ASP A 118 -6.59 11.01 11.14
N TYR A 119 -5.48 10.95 10.41
CA TYR A 119 -5.09 9.77 9.64
C TYR A 119 -4.79 8.57 10.55
N ASP A 120 -4.01 8.76 11.61
CA ASP A 120 -3.66 7.69 12.54
C ASP A 120 -4.90 7.14 13.27
N GLU A 121 -5.83 8.01 13.66
CA GLU A 121 -7.12 7.60 14.24
C GLU A 121 -7.96 6.80 13.24
N MET A 122 -8.06 7.25 11.99
CA MET A 122 -8.75 6.53 10.93
C MET A 122 -8.12 5.16 10.67
N ARG A 123 -6.79 5.09 10.53
CA ARG A 123 -6.04 3.85 10.28
C ARG A 123 -6.24 2.84 11.39
N ILE A 124 -6.11 3.25 12.65
CA ILE A 124 -6.33 2.36 13.80
C ILE A 124 -7.80 1.88 13.85
N SER A 125 -8.76 2.77 13.58
CA SER A 125 -10.18 2.40 13.51
C SER A 125 -10.47 1.40 12.39
N LEU A 126 -9.83 1.58 11.24
CA LEU A 126 -9.90 0.68 10.10
C LEU A 126 -9.35 -0.70 10.43
N LEU A 127 -8.12 -0.77 10.95
CA LEU A 127 -7.47 -2.01 11.37
C LEU A 127 -8.29 -2.73 12.45
N THR A 128 -8.82 -2.00 13.43
CA THR A 128 -9.69 -2.55 14.49
C THR A 128 -10.99 -3.12 13.91
N THR A 129 -11.59 -2.43 12.93
CA THR A 129 -12.83 -2.88 12.29
C THR A 129 -12.56 -4.11 11.43
N TYR A 130 -11.46 -4.14 10.69
CA TYR A 130 -11.01 -5.31 9.95
C TYR A 130 -10.72 -6.49 10.89
N ALA A 131 -10.02 -6.26 12.01
CA ALA A 131 -9.72 -7.28 13.02
C ALA A 131 -10.98 -8.01 13.47
N LYS A 132 -12.04 -7.24 13.76
CA LYS A 132 -13.35 -7.78 14.16
C LYS A 132 -13.96 -8.67 13.08
N ALA A 133 -13.89 -8.26 11.82
CA ALA A 133 -14.46 -9.01 10.70
C ALA A 133 -13.75 -10.35 10.48
N ILE A 134 -12.44 -10.43 10.73
CA ILE A 134 -11.66 -11.64 10.44
C ILE A 134 -11.63 -12.66 11.60
N THR A 135 -12.13 -12.31 12.79
CA THR A 135 -12.10 -13.21 13.97
C THR A 135 -12.82 -14.55 13.78
N THR A 136 -13.78 -14.61 12.86
CA THR A 136 -14.55 -15.82 12.54
C THR A 136 -13.85 -16.73 11.53
N HIS A 137 -12.70 -16.32 10.99
CA HIS A 137 -12.02 -16.96 9.87
C HIS A 137 -10.68 -17.59 10.26
N HIS A 138 -10.32 -18.67 9.57
CA HIS A 138 -8.96 -19.22 9.64
C HIS A 138 -8.00 -18.40 8.77
N GLN A 139 -6.72 -18.39 9.16
CA GLN A 139 -5.66 -17.70 8.44
C GLN A 139 -5.52 -18.19 6.98
N SER A 140 -5.65 -19.51 6.76
CA SER A 140 -5.58 -20.12 5.43
C SER A 140 -6.73 -19.68 4.52
N GLU A 141 -7.96 -19.68 5.02
CA GLU A 141 -9.15 -19.22 4.28
C GLU A 141 -9.02 -17.76 3.86
N LEU A 142 -8.59 -16.90 4.80
CA LEU A 142 -8.36 -15.50 4.50
C LEU A 142 -7.25 -15.33 3.45
N ARG A 143 -6.15 -16.07 3.56
CA ARG A 143 -5.06 -16.02 2.57
C ARG A 143 -5.56 -16.41 1.18
N THR A 144 -6.38 -17.45 1.05
CA THR A 144 -6.97 -17.83 -0.25
C THR A 144 -7.85 -16.70 -0.80
N ALA A 145 -8.74 -16.12 0.02
CA ALA A 145 -9.58 -15.01 -0.44
C ALA A 145 -8.76 -13.79 -0.86
N ILE A 146 -7.69 -13.46 -0.14
CA ILE A 146 -6.78 -12.36 -0.50
C ILE A 146 -6.03 -12.63 -1.81
N ASN A 147 -5.57 -13.85 -2.06
CA ASN A 147 -4.95 -14.23 -3.35
C ASN A 147 -5.94 -14.06 -4.52
N ASP A 148 -7.18 -14.50 -4.34
CA ASP A 148 -8.24 -14.37 -5.36
C ASP A 148 -8.58 -12.90 -5.67
N ILE A 149 -8.39 -11.99 -4.69
CA ILE A 149 -8.60 -10.55 -4.87
C ILE A 149 -7.40 -9.91 -5.57
N ILE A 150 -6.19 -10.15 -5.05
CA ILE A 150 -4.98 -9.48 -5.54
C ILE A 150 -4.68 -9.86 -6.99
N SER A 151 -4.95 -11.11 -7.39
CA SER A 151 -4.84 -11.55 -8.79
C SER A 151 -5.75 -10.80 -9.77
N ARG A 152 -6.74 -10.04 -9.27
CA ARG A 152 -7.66 -9.21 -10.07
C ARG A 152 -7.25 -7.74 -10.14
N CYS A 153 -6.27 -7.31 -9.34
CA CYS A 153 -5.83 -5.93 -9.26
C CYS A 153 -4.63 -5.68 -10.19
N THR A 154 -4.58 -4.50 -10.82
CA THR A 154 -3.40 -4.05 -11.57
C THR A 154 -2.41 -3.45 -10.56
N LEU A 155 -1.44 -4.24 -10.10
CA LEU A 155 -0.72 -3.97 -8.85
C LEU A 155 0.41 -2.94 -8.94
N ILE A 156 1.21 -2.94 -10.00
CA ILE A 156 2.25 -1.91 -10.19
C ILE A 156 2.35 -1.55 -11.67
N ASP A 157 2.77 -0.32 -11.96
CA ASP A 157 3.01 0.06 -13.35
C ASP A 157 4.18 -0.74 -13.92
N LYS A 158 4.09 -1.05 -15.22
CA LYS A 158 5.08 -1.89 -15.90
C LYS A 158 6.50 -1.34 -15.80
N THR A 159 6.68 -0.02 -15.83
CA THR A 159 8.01 0.59 -15.76
C THR A 159 8.65 0.37 -14.39
N THR A 160 7.86 0.47 -13.32
CA THR A 160 8.31 0.16 -11.95
C THR A 160 8.57 -1.33 -11.76
N ALA A 161 7.70 -2.20 -12.27
CA ALA A 161 7.90 -3.65 -12.22
C ALA A 161 9.24 -4.08 -12.85
N THR A 162 9.45 -3.69 -14.11
CA THR A 162 10.69 -4.02 -14.83
C THR A 162 11.91 -3.35 -14.20
N ALA A 163 11.76 -2.18 -13.58
CA ALA A 163 12.89 -1.57 -12.85
C ALA A 163 13.32 -2.43 -11.66
N LEU A 164 12.38 -2.92 -10.85
CA LEU A 164 12.71 -3.78 -9.69
C LEU A 164 13.37 -5.08 -10.13
N GLU A 165 12.85 -5.71 -11.19
CA GLU A 165 13.45 -6.90 -11.80
C GLU A 165 14.88 -6.62 -12.29
N ASP A 166 15.08 -5.60 -13.12
CA ASP A 166 16.39 -5.24 -13.67
C ASP A 166 17.41 -4.93 -12.56
N ILE A 167 16.99 -4.21 -11.52
CA ILE A 167 17.89 -3.87 -10.41
C ILE A 167 18.25 -5.13 -9.61
N SER A 168 17.28 -5.99 -9.30
CA SER A 168 17.54 -7.22 -8.55
C SER A 168 18.44 -8.21 -9.29
N THR A 169 18.34 -8.27 -10.63
CA THR A 169 19.17 -9.14 -11.47
C THR A 169 20.56 -8.57 -11.71
N SER A 170 20.69 -7.24 -11.77
CA SER A 170 21.97 -6.57 -12.01
C SER A 170 22.81 -6.37 -10.75
N SER A 171 22.20 -6.36 -9.57
CA SER A 171 22.86 -6.06 -8.29
C SER A 171 22.66 -7.17 -7.27
N SER A 172 23.63 -8.08 -7.19
CA SER A 172 23.62 -9.17 -6.20
C SER A 172 23.72 -8.70 -4.73
N SER A 173 24.02 -7.42 -4.50
CA SER A 173 24.13 -6.80 -3.17
C SER A 173 22.95 -5.88 -2.83
N LEU A 174 21.81 -5.99 -3.54
CA LEU A 174 20.59 -5.25 -3.21
C LEU A 174 19.59 -6.13 -2.45
N ASP A 175 19.19 -5.69 -1.26
CA ASP A 175 18.05 -6.23 -0.53
C ASP A 175 16.81 -5.36 -0.78
N ILE A 176 15.74 -5.93 -1.36
CA ILE A 176 14.45 -5.25 -1.53
C ILE A 176 13.54 -5.58 -0.34
N ILE A 177 12.96 -4.55 0.26
CA ILE A 177 12.20 -4.65 1.51
C ILE A 177 10.90 -3.88 1.37
N LEU A 178 9.80 -4.48 1.77
CA LEU A 178 8.52 -3.79 1.86
C LEU A 178 8.24 -3.38 3.31
N ILE A 179 7.87 -2.13 3.55
CA ILE A 179 7.52 -1.59 4.87
C ILE A 179 6.20 -0.86 4.78
N THR A 180 5.12 -1.48 5.24
CA THR A 180 3.76 -1.00 4.98
C THR A 180 2.81 -1.17 6.17
N ASP A 181 1.87 -0.24 6.33
CA ASP A 181 0.88 -0.29 7.41
C ASP A 181 -0.23 -1.33 7.17
N MET A 182 -0.32 -1.92 5.97
CA MET A 182 -1.34 -2.93 5.65
C MET A 182 -1.14 -4.25 6.42
N PRO A 183 -2.18 -5.10 6.52
CA PRO A 183 -2.05 -6.43 7.10
C PRO A 183 -1.00 -7.31 6.41
N THR A 184 -0.23 -8.08 7.17
CA THR A 184 0.84 -8.96 6.66
C THR A 184 0.38 -9.89 5.54
N THR A 185 -0.79 -10.53 5.68
CA THR A 185 -1.33 -11.43 4.66
C THR A 185 -1.56 -10.72 3.32
N ILE A 186 -1.95 -9.45 3.35
CA ILE A 186 -2.18 -8.63 2.15
C ILE A 186 -0.84 -8.19 1.55
N ALA A 187 0.09 -7.74 2.39
CA ALA A 187 1.41 -7.31 1.96
C ALA A 187 2.21 -8.44 1.30
N GLU A 188 2.21 -9.63 1.90
CA GLU A 188 2.90 -10.80 1.37
C GLU A 188 2.32 -11.24 0.03
N THR A 189 1.00 -11.32 -0.09
CA THR A 189 0.35 -11.69 -1.35
C THR A 189 0.57 -10.61 -2.42
N PHE A 190 0.53 -9.32 -2.06
CA PHE A 190 0.89 -8.25 -2.99
C PHE A 190 2.32 -8.42 -3.48
N ALA A 191 3.27 -8.66 -2.57
CA ALA A 191 4.67 -8.84 -2.91
C ALA A 191 4.87 -10.00 -3.90
N SER A 192 4.23 -11.14 -3.66
CA SER A 192 4.36 -12.32 -4.51
C SER A 192 3.73 -12.18 -5.89
N GLU A 193 2.63 -11.43 -6.00
CA GLU A 193 1.89 -11.27 -7.27
C GLU A 193 2.35 -10.06 -8.08
N ALA A 194 2.79 -8.99 -7.41
CA ALA A 194 3.13 -7.72 -8.07
C ALA A 194 4.60 -7.62 -8.45
N ILE A 195 5.50 -8.27 -7.70
CA ILE A 195 6.94 -8.01 -7.79
C ILE A 195 7.66 -9.29 -8.21
N GLU A 196 8.08 -9.33 -9.48
CA GLU A 196 8.91 -10.40 -10.05
C GLU A 196 10.40 -10.20 -9.68
N ALA A 197 10.67 -9.85 -8.42
CA ALA A 197 12.02 -9.70 -7.87
C ALA A 197 12.05 -10.28 -6.45
N PRO A 198 13.20 -10.83 -6.00
CA PRO A 198 13.32 -11.38 -4.65
C PRO A 198 13.11 -10.28 -3.61
N ILE A 199 12.02 -10.39 -2.84
CA ILE A 199 11.77 -9.58 -1.65
C ILE A 199 12.45 -10.25 -0.46
N GLN A 200 13.38 -9.55 0.16
CA GLN A 200 14.15 -10.06 1.29
C GLN A 200 13.27 -10.18 2.55
N THR A 201 12.42 -9.17 2.80
CA THR A 201 11.47 -9.19 3.91
C THR A 201 10.30 -8.24 3.68
N THR A 202 9.15 -8.58 4.25
CA THR A 202 7.94 -7.78 4.26
C THR A 202 7.58 -7.45 5.70
N VAL A 203 7.75 -6.18 6.08
CA VAL A 203 7.36 -5.64 7.38
C VAL A 203 5.99 -5.00 7.26
N ALA A 204 5.02 -5.58 7.96
CA ALA A 204 3.61 -5.23 7.83
C ALA A 204 2.86 -5.37 9.16
N THR A 205 1.64 -4.82 9.25
CA THR A 205 0.80 -4.95 10.45
C THR A 205 0.38 -6.41 10.66
N ARG A 206 0.78 -6.98 11.80
CA ARG A 206 0.55 -8.39 12.12
C ARG A 206 -0.74 -8.55 12.92
N PHE A 207 -1.59 -9.48 12.51
CA PHE A 207 -2.78 -9.90 13.25
C PHE A 207 -2.49 -11.22 13.96
N GLU A 208 -2.82 -11.31 15.24
CA GLU A 208 -2.55 -12.49 16.04
C GLU A 208 -3.56 -13.60 15.76
N THR A 209 -3.05 -14.83 15.78
CA THR A 209 -3.85 -16.05 15.65
C THR A 209 -3.71 -16.91 16.89
N ASP A 210 -4.77 -17.65 17.20
CA ASP A 210 -4.74 -18.66 18.25
C ASP A 210 -4.06 -19.97 17.77
N GLN A 211 -4.02 -20.96 18.65
CA GLN A 211 -3.43 -22.28 18.35
C GLN A 211 -4.14 -23.06 17.24
N THR A 212 -5.33 -22.60 16.83
CA THR A 212 -6.13 -23.19 15.74
C THR A 212 -6.02 -22.37 14.45
N GLU A 213 -5.09 -21.41 14.39
CA GLU A 213 -4.88 -20.50 13.27
C GLU A 213 -6.09 -19.59 13.00
N ARG A 214 -6.93 -19.33 14.02
CA ARG A 214 -8.03 -18.36 13.93
C ARG A 214 -7.58 -17.01 14.45
N PHE A 215 -8.03 -15.93 13.81
CA PHE A 215 -7.67 -14.59 14.25
C PHE A 215 -8.31 -14.25 15.61
N THR A 216 -7.52 -13.69 16.52
CA THR A 216 -8.00 -13.28 17.86
C THR A 216 -8.66 -11.90 17.83
N GLY A 217 -8.40 -11.11 16.79
CA GLY A 217 -8.78 -9.70 16.68
C GLY A 217 -7.74 -8.74 17.28
N GLU A 218 -6.67 -9.25 17.89
CA GLU A 218 -5.52 -8.46 18.31
C GLU A 218 -4.56 -8.23 17.14
N PHE A 219 -3.91 -7.08 17.10
CA PHE A 219 -2.94 -6.76 16.07
C PHE A 219 -1.82 -5.85 16.60
N HIS A 220 -0.67 -5.96 15.95
CA HIS A 220 0.51 -5.15 16.19
C HIS A 220 0.78 -4.29 14.95
N SER A 221 0.42 -3.01 15.04
CA SER A 221 0.74 -2.04 13.97
C SER A 221 2.21 -1.67 14.00
N ILE A 222 2.80 -1.43 12.83
CA ILE A 222 4.21 -1.09 12.73
C ILE A 222 4.47 0.41 12.92
N ASN A 223 5.68 0.72 13.37
CA ASN A 223 6.28 2.05 13.25
C ASN A 223 7.43 1.97 12.23
N LYS A 224 7.24 2.56 11.04
CA LYS A 224 8.15 2.37 9.90
C LYS A 224 9.60 2.79 10.20
N SER A 225 9.81 3.88 10.94
CA SER A 225 11.17 4.33 11.29
C SER A 225 11.84 3.42 12.32
N GLU A 226 11.10 2.93 13.32
CA GLU A 226 11.64 1.98 14.31
C GLU A 226 11.97 0.64 13.66
N MET A 227 11.10 0.17 12.76
CA MET A 227 11.35 -1.07 12.00
C MET A 227 12.55 -0.93 11.06
N LEU A 228 12.68 0.18 10.36
CA LEU A 228 13.84 0.42 9.49
C LEU A 228 15.14 0.51 10.30
N THR A 229 15.11 1.11 11.49
CA THR A 229 16.27 1.13 12.40
C THR A 229 16.66 -0.28 12.84
N THR A 230 15.66 -1.09 13.24
CA THR A 230 15.88 -2.48 13.66
C THR A 230 16.48 -3.32 12.53
N LEU A 231 15.99 -3.11 11.30
CA LEU A 231 16.48 -3.81 10.13
C LEU A 231 17.92 -3.40 9.76
N ASP A 232 18.24 -2.11 9.82
CA ASP A 232 19.59 -1.61 9.57
C ASP A 232 20.63 -2.23 10.53
N GLU A 233 20.30 -2.26 11.82
CA GLU A 233 21.10 -2.91 12.86
C GLU A 233 21.31 -4.42 12.62
N GLN A 234 20.36 -5.07 11.95
CA GLN A 234 20.40 -6.51 11.67
C GLN A 234 21.14 -6.87 10.37
N HIS A 235 21.22 -5.93 9.41
CA HIS A 235 21.55 -6.29 8.03
C HIS A 235 22.80 -5.62 7.42
N ASP A 236 23.61 -4.90 8.22
CA ASP A 236 24.93 -4.33 7.85
C ASP A 236 24.94 -3.72 6.43
N TRP A 237 23.95 -2.88 6.15
CA TRP A 237 23.83 -2.20 4.87
C TRP A 237 24.77 -0.99 4.82
N ASP A 238 25.46 -0.83 3.69
CA ASP A 238 26.28 0.36 3.46
C ASP A 238 25.43 1.57 3.05
N ARG A 239 24.21 1.31 2.54
CA ARG A 239 23.32 2.34 2.03
C ARG A 239 21.85 1.93 2.12
N ILE A 240 21.00 2.86 2.55
CA ILE A 240 19.55 2.72 2.59
C ILE A 240 18.89 3.74 1.65
N VAL A 241 18.05 3.24 0.75
CA VAL A 241 17.12 4.04 -0.06
C VAL A 241 15.71 3.71 0.40
N ALA A 242 14.97 4.70 0.89
CA ALA A 242 13.59 4.53 1.31
C ALA A 242 12.63 5.30 0.37
N ALA A 243 11.43 4.77 0.14
CA ALA A 243 10.39 5.44 -0.65
C ALA A 243 9.03 5.38 0.04
N GLY A 244 8.25 6.44 -0.12
CA GLY A 244 6.91 6.54 0.47
C GLY A 244 6.11 7.74 -0.03
N ASP A 245 4.80 7.75 0.25
CA ASP A 245 3.87 8.79 -0.24
C ASP A 245 3.09 9.50 0.88
N THR A 246 3.29 9.12 2.14
CA THR A 246 2.65 9.74 3.30
C THR A 246 3.65 10.44 4.24
N ILE A 247 3.13 11.26 5.16
CA ILE A 247 3.90 11.81 6.28
C ILE A 247 4.47 10.72 7.22
N ARG A 248 3.84 9.54 7.30
CA ARG A 248 4.35 8.42 8.11
C ARG A 248 5.59 7.84 7.47
N ASP A 249 5.62 7.73 6.14
CA ASP A 249 6.80 7.26 5.40
C ASP A 249 7.95 8.25 5.46
N LEU A 250 7.64 9.54 5.50
CA LEU A 250 8.64 10.58 5.68
C LEU A 250 9.48 10.36 6.95
N ARG A 251 9.00 9.60 7.94
CA ARG A 251 9.80 9.23 9.11
C ARG A 251 10.98 8.31 8.77
N MET A 252 10.86 7.47 7.73
CA MET A 252 11.96 6.63 7.22
C MET A 252 13.13 7.48 6.69
N ARG A 253 12.88 8.71 6.23
CA ARG A 253 13.91 9.67 5.77
C ARG A 253 14.99 9.95 6.81
N SER A 254 14.65 9.85 8.10
CA SER A 254 15.60 10.11 9.19
C SER A 254 16.72 9.05 9.26
N ILE A 255 16.44 7.84 8.79
CA ILE A 255 17.36 6.71 8.79
C ILE A 255 17.98 6.52 7.40
N ALA A 256 17.20 6.74 6.34
CA ALA A 256 17.67 6.51 4.98
C ALA A 256 18.74 7.51 4.53
N ASP A 257 19.76 7.00 3.84
CA ASP A 257 20.73 7.84 3.11
C ASP A 257 20.04 8.64 2.00
N ARG A 258 18.99 8.05 1.41
CA ARG A 258 18.14 8.72 0.43
C ARG A 258 16.68 8.43 0.63
N PHE A 259 15.86 9.45 0.45
CA PHE A 259 14.42 9.35 0.50
C PHE A 259 13.79 9.74 -0.83
N ILE A 260 12.91 8.88 -1.33
CA ILE A 260 12.13 9.08 -2.55
C ILE A 260 10.69 9.35 -2.11
N ALA A 261 10.31 10.62 -2.12
CA ALA A 261 8.95 11.05 -1.85
C ALA A 261 8.09 10.90 -3.11
N VAL A 262 7.14 9.97 -3.08
CA VAL A 262 6.32 9.63 -4.24
C VAL A 262 5.00 10.39 -4.17
N SER A 263 4.61 11.02 -5.27
CA SER A 263 3.28 11.64 -5.41
C SER A 263 2.22 10.53 -5.53
N GLY A 264 1.79 9.99 -4.39
CA GLY A 264 0.66 9.08 -4.23
C GLY A 264 -0.58 9.77 -3.66
N GLN A 265 -1.46 9.00 -3.02
CA GLN A 265 -2.68 9.51 -2.38
C GLN A 265 -2.42 10.11 -0.98
N GLY A 266 -1.23 9.89 -0.42
CA GLY A 266 -0.82 10.38 0.90
C GLY A 266 -0.37 11.84 0.96
N GLN A 267 -0.33 12.55 -0.18
CA GLN A 267 -0.02 13.99 -0.28
C GLN A 267 1.31 14.40 0.38
N ILE A 268 2.35 13.54 0.33
CA ILE A 268 3.65 13.84 0.94
C ILE A 268 4.25 15.17 0.50
N ASN A 269 3.93 15.64 -0.71
CA ASN A 269 4.39 16.91 -1.28
C ASN A 269 4.06 18.12 -0.40
N GLU A 270 2.97 18.09 0.37
CA GLU A 270 2.59 19.16 1.29
C GLU A 270 3.51 19.25 2.52
N TYR A 271 4.24 18.17 2.82
CA TYR A 271 5.08 18.02 4.01
C TYR A 271 6.59 18.04 3.70
N LEU A 272 6.97 18.04 2.42
CA LEU A 272 8.38 18.05 2.01
C LEU A 272 9.04 19.40 2.27
N GLN A 273 10.10 19.38 3.07
CA GLN A 273 10.96 20.54 3.29
C GLN A 273 12.13 20.54 2.30
N LYS A 274 12.37 21.68 1.66
CA LYS A 274 13.53 21.90 0.80
C LYS A 274 14.85 21.78 1.61
N PRO A 275 15.96 21.33 0.99
CA PRO A 275 16.11 21.03 -0.44
C PRO A 275 15.66 19.60 -0.80
N TYR A 276 14.96 19.47 -1.94
CA TYR A 276 14.70 18.21 -2.63
C TYR A 276 14.77 18.46 -4.13
N VAL A 277 14.99 17.40 -4.92
CA VAL A 277 14.97 17.46 -6.39
C VAL A 277 13.71 16.82 -6.92
N THR A 278 13.00 17.52 -7.79
CA THR A 278 11.88 16.94 -8.54
C THR A 278 12.41 16.09 -9.68
N ALA A 279 12.06 14.81 -9.68
CA ALA A 279 12.36 13.90 -10.76
C ALA A 279 11.60 14.30 -12.02
N THR A 280 12.30 14.26 -13.15
CA THR A 280 11.71 14.36 -14.48
C THR A 280 12.27 13.22 -15.33
N GLY A 281 11.61 12.88 -16.44
CA GLY A 281 12.14 11.88 -17.38
C GLY A 281 13.48 12.25 -18.01
N SER A 282 14.05 13.43 -17.72
CA SER A 282 15.19 14.02 -18.42
C SER A 282 16.36 14.42 -17.51
N ASN A 283 16.33 14.15 -16.20
CA ASN A 283 17.36 14.61 -15.24
C ASN A 283 18.02 13.51 -14.35
N PRO A 284 18.42 12.35 -14.90
CA PRO A 284 18.93 11.23 -14.10
C PRO A 284 20.20 11.57 -13.29
N GLU A 285 21.09 12.41 -13.82
CA GLU A 285 22.34 12.79 -13.10
C GLU A 285 22.07 13.63 -11.85
N ILE A 286 21.05 14.49 -11.87
CA ILE A 286 20.69 15.35 -10.73
C ILE A 286 20.05 14.49 -9.63
N ILE A 287 19.19 13.55 -10.02
CA ILE A 287 18.59 12.55 -9.11
C ILE A 287 19.69 11.77 -8.38
N ASN A 288 20.71 11.30 -9.11
CA ASN A 288 21.80 10.50 -8.54
C ASN A 288 22.69 11.26 -7.54
N ASN A 289 22.66 12.59 -7.50
CA ASN A 289 23.43 13.38 -6.52
C ASN A 289 22.58 13.93 -5.37
N SER A 290 21.28 13.64 -5.36
CA SER A 290 20.34 14.21 -4.38
C SER A 290 20.03 13.26 -3.24
N ARG A 291 20.00 13.79 -2.02
CA ARG A 291 19.53 13.05 -0.83
C ARG A 291 18.04 12.76 -0.91
N ASP A 292 17.27 13.79 -1.22
CA ASP A 292 15.80 13.72 -1.27
C ASP A 292 15.31 13.98 -2.69
N VAL A 293 14.47 13.08 -3.19
CA VAL A 293 13.91 13.12 -4.54
C VAL A 293 12.40 13.08 -4.44
N TYR A 294 11.72 14.03 -5.07
CA TYR A 294 10.26 14.02 -5.23
C TYR A 294 9.90 13.45 -6.59
N VAL A 295 8.98 12.48 -6.65
CA VAL A 295 8.53 11.81 -7.87
C VAL A 295 7.09 12.20 -8.16
N PRO A 296 6.84 13.10 -9.14
CA PRO A 296 5.50 13.48 -9.55
C PRO A 296 4.66 12.30 -10.05
N SER A 297 3.34 12.47 -10.12
CA SER A 297 2.39 11.43 -10.55
C SER A 297 2.64 10.92 -11.98
N GLU A 298 3.12 11.80 -12.86
CA GLU A 298 3.37 11.54 -14.27
C GLU A 298 4.71 10.84 -14.53
N VAL A 299 5.59 10.76 -13.54
CA VAL A 299 6.89 10.09 -13.65
C VAL A 299 6.79 8.74 -12.97
N PRO A 300 6.95 7.60 -13.69
CA PRO A 300 6.96 6.28 -13.07
C PRO A 300 8.10 6.16 -12.06
N LEU A 301 7.82 5.55 -10.90
CA LEU A 301 8.82 5.34 -9.85
C LEU A 301 10.03 4.56 -10.38
N GLY A 302 9.80 3.58 -11.26
CA GLY A 302 10.85 2.81 -11.92
C GLY A 302 11.92 3.65 -12.62
N VAL A 303 11.59 4.83 -13.17
CA VAL A 303 12.57 5.73 -13.79
C VAL A 303 13.60 6.22 -12.77
N VAL A 304 13.12 6.56 -11.58
CA VAL A 304 13.94 7.08 -10.48
C VAL A 304 14.74 5.96 -9.83
N LEU A 305 14.13 4.78 -9.63
CA LEU A 305 14.81 3.61 -9.09
C LEU A 305 16.00 3.20 -9.97
N ARG A 306 15.81 3.14 -11.29
CA ARG A 306 16.90 2.84 -12.23
C ARG A 306 18.02 3.86 -12.13
N ALA A 307 17.71 5.16 -12.12
CA ALA A 307 18.72 6.21 -12.04
C ALA A 307 19.55 6.17 -10.74
N LEU A 308 18.97 5.66 -9.65
CA LEU A 308 19.62 5.60 -8.34
C LEU A 308 20.40 4.30 -8.08
N LEU A 309 19.98 3.21 -8.71
CA LEU A 309 20.38 1.84 -8.34
C LEU A 309 20.99 1.02 -9.47
N LEU A 310 20.74 1.35 -10.75
CA LEU A 310 21.48 0.76 -11.87
C LEU A 310 22.69 1.64 -12.20
N LYS A 311 23.89 1.10 -12.04
CA LYS A 311 25.15 1.70 -12.47
C LYS A 311 25.96 0.74 -13.31
#